data_AF-A0A7R9LYV3-F1
#
_entry.id   AF-A0A7R9LYV3-F1
#
_cell.length_a   1.000
_cell.length_b   1.000
_cell.length_c   1.000
_cell.angle_alpha   90.00
_cell.angle_beta   90.00
_cell.angle_gamma   90.00
#
_symmetry.space_group_name_H-M   'P 1'
#
loop_
_entity.id
_entity.type
_entity.pdbx_description
1 polymer ?
#
loop_
_entity_poly.entity_id
_entity_poly.type
_entity_poly.pdbx_seq_one_letter_code
_entity_poly.pdbx_strand_id
1 'polypeptide(L)'
;MIFISYVRINAKSVSVSVKNGIINGKTETIDGKHVNVFLGIPYAEPPVHDLRFKKPVPIKKWTQPIDATKWPNPCYQLPLIITSMKNNNFSEDCLYLNIWSPISSQSDDSLKAVMFFIHSGAFLYGTSSDEHIEGLALSAMGDVVVITINYRLNTFGFLYTGTDESPGNMGLLDQSLALEWVNDNIRYFGGDSHRITVFGESSGAWATSLHIISPINRNLFKNAILMSGAALNYGLVVEPNIALKYWLKQSKLIGCCDELNACDEKFTKHKALRLITV
;
A
#
# COMPACT_ATOMS: atom_id res chain seq x y z
N MET A 1 1.96 7.42 -36.45
CA MET A 1 2.14 7.02 -35.03
C MET A 1 3.59 6.58 -34.86
N ILE A 2 4.41 7.38 -34.21
CA ILE A 2 5.78 6.98 -33.85
C ILE A 2 5.66 6.17 -32.56
N PHE A 3 5.83 4.86 -32.64
CA PHE A 3 5.97 4.01 -31.46
C PHE A 3 7.35 4.26 -30.87
N ILE A 4 7.43 5.02 -29.77
CA ILE A 4 8.65 5.12 -28.96
C ILE A 4 8.82 3.78 -28.26
N SER A 5 9.64 2.92 -28.87
CA SER A 5 10.08 1.66 -28.28
C SER A 5 11.26 1.98 -27.37
N TYR A 6 11.01 2.01 -26.06
CA TYR A 6 12.08 2.13 -25.07
C TYR A 6 12.93 0.86 -25.09
N VAL A 7 14.20 1.00 -25.48
CA VAL A 7 15.18 -0.10 -25.43
C VAL A 7 15.54 -0.37 -23.97
N ARG A 8 15.03 -1.48 -23.42
CA ARG A 8 15.44 -1.97 -22.10
C ARG A 8 16.78 -2.70 -22.20
N ILE A 9 17.85 -2.09 -21.67
CA ILE A 9 19.19 -2.71 -21.57
C ILE A 9 19.30 -3.46 -20.24
N ASN A 10 20.02 -4.59 -20.24
CA ASN A 10 20.27 -5.51 -19.13
C ASN A 10 20.36 -4.84 -17.75
N ALA A 11 19.53 -5.32 -16.82
CA ALA A 11 19.40 -4.74 -15.49
C ALA A 11 20.61 -5.13 -14.60
N LYS A 12 21.35 -4.14 -14.11
CA LYS A 12 22.45 -4.34 -13.14
C LYS A 12 21.87 -4.56 -11.75
N SER A 13 22.40 -5.50 -10.97
CA SER A 13 21.97 -5.70 -9.58
C SER A 13 22.43 -4.55 -8.68
N VAL A 14 21.59 -4.18 -7.72
CA VAL A 14 21.88 -3.16 -6.69
C VAL A 14 21.36 -3.64 -5.34
N SER A 15 22.13 -3.42 -4.27
CA SER A 15 21.75 -3.82 -2.91
C SER A 15 21.74 -2.62 -1.99
N VAL A 16 20.73 -2.53 -1.12
CA VAL A 16 20.58 -1.46 -0.11
C VAL A 16 20.40 -2.11 1.26
N SER A 17 21.15 -1.64 2.24
CA SER A 17 21.00 -2.04 3.64
C SER A 17 20.08 -1.05 4.36
N VAL A 18 18.92 -1.51 4.80
CA VAL A 18 17.94 -0.73 5.57
C VAL A 18 17.93 -1.17 7.04
N LYS A 19 17.11 -0.53 7.89
CA LYS A 19 17.02 -0.89 9.32
C LYS A 19 16.57 -2.35 9.54
N ASN A 20 15.74 -2.87 8.64
CA ASN A 20 15.15 -4.20 8.72
C ASN A 20 16.03 -5.32 8.13
N GLY A 21 16.95 -5.00 7.22
CA GLY A 21 17.82 -5.99 6.56
C GLY A 21 18.30 -5.52 5.19
N ILE A 22 18.80 -6.46 4.38
CA ILE A 22 19.31 -6.19 3.02
C ILE A 22 18.20 -6.38 1.98
N ILE A 23 18.13 -5.47 1.01
CA ILE A 23 17.18 -5.50 -0.11
C ILE A 23 17.97 -5.47 -1.42
N ASN A 24 17.72 -6.44 -2.30
CA ASN A 24 18.33 -6.54 -3.61
C ASN A 24 17.33 -6.11 -4.69
N GLY A 25 17.64 -5.01 -5.38
CA GLY A 25 16.88 -4.51 -6.51
C GLY A 25 17.66 -4.63 -7.81
N LYS A 26 17.23 -3.83 -8.79
CA LYS A 26 17.82 -3.76 -10.13
C LYS A 26 17.93 -2.31 -10.60
N THR A 27 18.85 -2.02 -11.50
CA THR A 27 18.92 -0.72 -12.18
C THR A 27 18.24 -0.82 -13.55
N GLU A 28 17.30 0.07 -13.82
CA GLU A 28 16.66 0.24 -15.13
C GLU A 28 17.09 1.57 -15.77
N THR A 29 16.94 1.66 -17.09
CA THR A 29 17.29 2.86 -17.86
C THR A 29 16.10 3.32 -18.69
N ILE A 30 15.79 4.62 -18.62
CA ILE A 30 14.76 5.28 -19.41
C ILE A 30 15.31 6.63 -19.91
N ASP A 31 15.23 6.90 -21.22
CA ASP A 31 15.76 8.12 -21.84
C ASP A 31 17.21 8.46 -21.43
N GLY A 32 18.08 7.45 -21.34
CA GLY A 32 19.48 7.60 -20.95
C GLY A 32 19.71 7.87 -19.45
N LYS A 33 18.66 7.94 -18.64
CA LYS A 33 18.75 8.09 -17.19
C LYS A 33 18.64 6.75 -16.49
N HIS A 34 19.47 6.54 -15.47
CA HIS A 34 19.48 5.31 -14.68
C HIS A 34 18.69 5.47 -13.37
N VAL A 35 17.87 4.47 -13.06
CA VAL A 35 17.02 4.45 -11.86
C VAL A 35 17.20 3.11 -11.17
N ASN A 36 17.48 3.14 -9.87
CA ASN A 36 17.43 1.95 -9.02
C ASN A 36 15.98 1.63 -8.68
N VAL A 37 15.58 0.40 -8.93
CA VAL A 37 14.21 -0.10 -8.82
C VAL A 37 14.18 -1.24 -7.82
N PHE A 38 13.31 -1.12 -6.83
CA PHE A 38 13.05 -2.13 -5.82
C PHE A 38 11.55 -2.38 -5.77
N LEU A 39 11.12 -3.61 -6.04
CA LEU A 39 9.73 -4.00 -6.14
C LEU A 39 9.41 -5.02 -5.05
N GLY A 40 8.25 -4.91 -4.41
CA GLY A 40 7.80 -5.92 -3.45
C GLY A 40 8.58 -5.95 -2.14
N ILE A 41 8.90 -4.77 -1.57
CA ILE A 41 9.51 -4.68 -0.23
C ILE A 41 8.40 -4.78 0.83
N PRO A 42 8.44 -5.75 1.76
CA PRO A 42 7.43 -5.84 2.81
C PRO A 42 7.61 -4.70 3.82
N TYR A 43 6.52 -4.02 4.16
CA TYR A 43 6.52 -3.01 5.24
C TYR A 43 5.76 -3.50 6.49
N ALA A 44 5.00 -4.58 6.38
CA ALA A 44 4.24 -5.19 7.47
C ALA A 44 4.34 -6.72 7.41
N GLU A 45 4.07 -7.37 8.55
CA GLU A 45 3.83 -8.81 8.59
C GLU A 45 2.59 -9.17 7.74
N PRO A 46 2.57 -10.34 7.07
CA PRO A 46 1.43 -10.76 6.28
C PRO A 46 0.14 -10.81 7.11
N PRO A 47 -0.95 -10.14 6.71
CA PRO A 47 -2.20 -10.05 7.48
C PRO A 47 -3.07 -11.31 7.30
N VAL A 48 -2.45 -12.48 7.41
CA VAL A 48 -3.08 -13.80 7.24
C VAL A 48 -3.49 -14.41 8.56
N HIS A 49 -4.39 -15.40 8.53
CA HIS A 49 -4.80 -16.18 9.69
C HIS A 49 -5.25 -15.28 10.87
N ASP A 50 -4.56 -15.33 12.00
CA ASP A 50 -4.89 -14.56 13.20
C ASP A 50 -4.64 -13.05 13.05
N LEU A 51 -3.90 -12.62 12.02
CA LEU A 51 -3.69 -11.21 11.68
C LEU A 51 -4.74 -10.67 10.70
N ARG A 52 -5.60 -11.55 10.15
CA ARG A 52 -6.71 -11.15 9.29
C ARG A 52 -7.62 -10.17 10.03
N PHE A 53 -7.98 -9.07 9.36
CA PHE A 53 -8.78 -7.95 9.87
C PHE A 53 -8.19 -7.16 11.06
N LYS A 54 -7.04 -7.55 11.61
CA LYS A 54 -6.38 -6.80 12.68
C LYS A 54 -5.58 -5.62 12.11
N LYS A 55 -5.20 -4.70 13.01
CA LYS A 55 -4.22 -3.64 12.69
C LYS A 55 -2.94 -4.27 12.12
N PRO A 56 -2.29 -3.64 11.13
CA PRO A 56 -1.05 -4.18 10.59
C PRO A 56 0.04 -4.21 11.66
N VAL A 57 0.92 -5.20 11.56
CA VAL A 57 2.07 -5.36 12.44
C VAL A 57 3.32 -4.96 11.67
N PRO A 58 4.20 -4.08 12.19
CA PRO A 58 5.45 -3.73 11.54
C PRO A 58 6.28 -4.97 11.19
N ILE A 59 6.85 -4.98 9.98
CA ILE A 59 7.70 -6.10 9.53
C ILE A 59 8.91 -6.25 10.45
N LYS A 60 9.18 -7.48 10.88
CA LYS A 60 10.40 -7.82 11.64
C LYS A 60 11.65 -7.68 10.79
N LYS A 61 12.80 -7.69 11.47
CA LYS A 61 14.09 -7.79 10.78
C LYS A 61 14.20 -9.14 10.08
N TRP A 62 14.79 -9.14 8.89
CA TRP A 62 15.11 -10.35 8.14
C TRP A 62 16.63 -10.53 8.04
N THR A 63 17.08 -11.78 8.11
CA THR A 63 18.50 -12.12 7.99
C THR A 63 18.93 -12.41 6.56
N GLN A 64 18.02 -12.96 5.75
CA GLN A 64 18.28 -13.26 4.35
C GLN A 64 17.91 -12.07 3.47
N PRO A 65 18.78 -11.64 2.55
CA PRO A 65 18.44 -10.55 1.63
C PRO A 65 17.13 -10.81 0.87
N ILE A 66 16.28 -9.80 0.75
CA ILE A 66 15.03 -9.88 -0.01
C ILE A 66 15.33 -9.63 -1.50
N ASP A 67 14.79 -10.49 -2.37
CA ASP A 67 14.74 -10.28 -3.81
C ASP A 67 13.60 -9.31 -4.15
N ALA A 68 13.94 -8.02 -4.29
CA ALA A 68 13.04 -6.95 -4.64
C ALA A 68 13.09 -6.61 -6.15
N THR A 69 13.14 -7.63 -7.00
CA THR A 69 13.14 -7.46 -8.47
C THR A 69 11.78 -7.78 -9.12
N LYS A 70 10.81 -8.26 -8.33
CA LYS A 70 9.52 -8.78 -8.79
C LYS A 70 8.37 -7.97 -8.21
N TRP A 71 7.33 -7.80 -9.02
CA TRP A 71 6.11 -7.11 -8.60
C TRP A 71 5.40 -7.87 -7.47
N PRO A 72 4.95 -7.18 -6.40
CA PRO A 72 4.23 -7.82 -5.31
C PRO A 72 2.88 -8.35 -5.75
N ASN A 73 2.34 -9.28 -4.98
CA ASN A 73 0.98 -9.76 -5.17
C ASN A 73 -0.02 -8.63 -4.84
N PRO A 74 -1.04 -8.40 -5.68
CA PRO A 74 -2.14 -7.50 -5.33
C PRO A 74 -2.95 -8.06 -4.15
N CYS A 75 -3.50 -7.17 -3.33
CA CYS A 75 -4.45 -7.58 -2.27
C CYS A 75 -5.71 -8.17 -2.89
N TYR A 76 -6.35 -9.13 -2.22
CA TYR A 76 -7.63 -9.69 -2.67
C TYR A 76 -8.66 -8.61 -2.98
N GLN A 77 -9.22 -8.69 -4.18
CA GLN A 77 -10.18 -7.75 -4.76
C GLN A 77 -10.91 -8.44 -5.92
N LEU A 78 -11.99 -7.82 -6.40
CA LEU A 78 -12.66 -8.34 -7.59
C LEU A 78 -11.78 -8.08 -8.84
N PRO A 79 -11.39 -9.12 -9.60
CA PRO A 79 -10.41 -9.01 -10.69
C PRO A 79 -10.92 -8.25 -11.93
N LEU A 80 -12.16 -7.76 -11.93
CA LEU A 80 -12.87 -7.32 -13.13
C LEU A 80 -12.58 -5.89 -13.58
N ILE A 81 -11.80 -5.11 -12.82
CA ILE A 81 -11.67 -3.66 -13.05
C ILE A 81 -10.28 -3.24 -13.58
N ILE A 82 -9.21 -3.94 -13.21
CA ILE A 82 -7.84 -3.57 -13.61
C ILE A 82 -7.28 -4.61 -14.56
N THR A 83 -7.08 -4.24 -15.83
CA THR A 83 -6.52 -5.12 -16.87
C THR A 83 -5.02 -4.95 -17.07
N SER A 84 -4.42 -3.96 -16.41
CA SER A 84 -3.03 -3.50 -16.58
C SER A 84 -2.06 -3.98 -15.49
N MET A 85 -2.48 -4.95 -14.65
CA MET A 85 -1.66 -5.43 -13.53
C MET A 85 -0.47 -6.26 -14.02
N LYS A 86 0.74 -5.93 -13.55
CA LYS A 86 1.96 -6.72 -13.81
C LYS A 86 2.03 -8.04 -13.05
N ASN A 87 1.23 -8.19 -11.99
CA ASN A 87 1.04 -9.42 -11.23
C ASN A 87 -0.46 -9.57 -10.90
N ASN A 88 -1.04 -10.71 -11.23
CA ASN A 88 -2.46 -11.03 -11.03
C ASN A 88 -2.69 -12.15 -10.00
N ASN A 89 -1.66 -12.53 -9.24
CA ASN A 89 -1.77 -13.50 -8.15
C ASN A 89 -2.29 -12.81 -6.88
N PHE A 90 -3.60 -12.70 -6.75
CA PHE A 90 -4.24 -12.12 -5.57
C PHE A 90 -3.90 -12.89 -4.29
N SER A 91 -3.57 -12.15 -3.23
CA SER A 91 -3.13 -12.72 -1.95
C SER A 91 -3.57 -11.84 -0.77
N GLU A 92 -3.73 -12.42 0.41
CA GLU A 92 -3.78 -11.66 1.68
C GLU A 92 -2.39 -11.16 2.09
N ASP A 93 -1.34 -11.93 1.77
CA ASP A 93 0.03 -11.46 1.85
C ASP A 93 0.30 -10.48 0.70
N CYS A 94 -0.04 -9.22 0.94
CA CYS A 94 -0.01 -8.15 -0.06
C CYS A 94 0.56 -6.82 0.44
N LEU A 95 1.02 -6.72 1.71
CA LEU A 95 1.47 -5.47 2.34
C LEU A 95 2.91 -5.11 1.95
N TYR A 96 3.06 -4.73 0.68
CA TYR A 96 4.34 -4.41 0.05
C TYR A 96 4.36 -3.00 -0.52
N LEU A 97 5.56 -2.43 -0.65
CA LEU A 97 5.83 -1.19 -1.34
C LEU A 97 6.91 -1.37 -2.42
N ASN A 98 6.92 -0.45 -3.38
CA ASN A 98 7.90 -0.36 -4.45
C ASN A 98 8.61 0.99 -4.38
N ILE A 99 9.87 1.06 -4.80
CA ILE A 99 10.71 2.25 -4.78
C ILE A 99 11.43 2.39 -6.13
N TRP A 100 11.32 3.59 -6.73
CA TRP A 100 12.16 4.04 -7.83
C TRP A 100 13.00 5.21 -7.35
N SER A 101 14.32 5.10 -7.44
CA SER A 101 15.24 6.14 -6.99
C SER A 101 16.27 6.46 -8.07
N PRO A 102 16.45 7.73 -8.45
CA PRO A 102 17.48 8.11 -9.40
C PRO A 102 18.86 7.84 -8.80
N ILE A 103 19.82 7.42 -9.62
CA ILE A 103 21.20 7.23 -9.14
C ILE A 103 21.75 8.58 -8.69
N SER A 104 22.06 8.69 -7.39
CA SER A 104 22.64 9.87 -6.76
C SER A 104 23.83 9.49 -5.87
N SER A 105 24.68 10.47 -5.55
CA SER A 105 25.72 10.32 -4.53
C SER A 105 25.09 10.03 -3.17
N GLN A 106 25.73 9.20 -2.34
CA GLN A 106 25.25 8.91 -0.98
C GLN A 106 25.65 10.00 0.04
N SER A 107 25.57 11.29 -0.34
CA SER A 107 25.75 12.40 0.59
C SER A 107 24.41 12.96 1.05
N ASP A 108 24.36 13.45 2.30
CA ASP A 108 23.14 14.06 2.85
C ASP A 108 22.70 15.29 2.03
N ASP A 109 23.66 16.04 1.48
CA ASP A 109 23.40 17.20 0.61
C ASP A 109 22.78 16.84 -0.75
N SER A 110 22.69 15.55 -1.08
CA SER A 110 22.12 15.06 -2.34
C SER A 110 20.82 14.26 -2.19
N LEU A 111 20.26 14.16 -0.96
CA LEU A 111 18.98 13.48 -0.76
C LEU A 111 17.87 14.15 -1.59
N LYS A 112 17.01 13.33 -2.19
CA LYS A 112 15.96 13.75 -3.12
C LYS A 112 14.61 13.87 -2.43
N ALA A 113 13.71 14.67 -3.00
CA ALA A 113 12.33 14.72 -2.52
C ALA A 113 11.66 13.36 -2.75
N VAL A 114 10.71 13.01 -1.89
CA VAL A 114 10.05 11.70 -1.91
C VAL A 114 8.58 11.88 -2.26
N MET A 115 8.12 11.17 -3.27
CA MET A 115 6.72 11.14 -3.71
C MET A 115 6.11 9.79 -3.33
N PHE A 116 5.20 9.81 -2.35
CA PHE A 116 4.54 8.63 -1.80
C PHE A 116 3.12 8.52 -2.36
N PHE A 117 2.91 7.58 -3.29
CA PHE A 117 1.67 7.42 -4.03
C PHE A 117 0.75 6.38 -3.41
N ILE A 118 -0.52 6.77 -3.20
CA ILE A 118 -1.61 5.91 -2.77
C ILE A 118 -2.55 5.70 -3.96
N HIS A 119 -2.72 4.44 -4.38
CA HIS A 119 -3.52 4.12 -5.56
C HIS A 119 -5.03 4.31 -5.34
N SER A 120 -5.72 4.53 -6.46
CA SER A 120 -7.17 4.65 -6.59
C SER A 120 -7.90 3.31 -6.41
N GLY A 121 -9.22 3.31 -6.59
CA GLY A 121 -10.05 2.10 -6.62
C GLY A 121 -11.09 1.97 -5.51
N ALA A 122 -11.57 3.11 -4.99
CA ALA A 122 -12.68 3.21 -4.04
C ALA A 122 -12.49 2.39 -2.75
N PHE A 123 -11.24 2.07 -2.39
CA PHE A 123 -10.89 1.11 -1.34
C PHE A 123 -11.38 -0.33 -1.58
N LEU A 124 -11.83 -0.66 -2.80
CA LEU A 124 -12.37 -1.96 -3.19
C LEU A 124 -11.43 -2.76 -4.10
N TYR A 125 -10.69 -2.05 -4.95
CA TYR A 125 -9.73 -2.57 -5.92
C TYR A 125 -8.54 -1.61 -6.03
N GLY A 126 -7.51 -1.97 -6.81
CA GLY A 126 -6.26 -1.22 -6.93
C GLY A 126 -5.03 -2.05 -6.58
N THR A 127 -3.89 -1.71 -7.16
CA THR A 127 -2.60 -2.33 -6.81
C THR A 127 -1.44 -1.43 -7.19
N SER A 128 -0.37 -1.48 -6.40
CA SER A 128 0.93 -0.86 -6.70
C SER A 128 1.64 -1.47 -7.90
N SER A 129 1.16 -2.62 -8.40
CA SER A 129 1.67 -3.31 -9.59
C SER A 129 0.94 -2.94 -10.89
N ASP A 130 0.11 -1.90 -10.89
CA ASP A 130 -0.53 -1.38 -12.10
C ASP A 130 0.51 -0.63 -12.95
N GLU A 131 0.60 -0.97 -14.24
CA GLU A 131 1.58 -0.37 -15.15
C GLU A 131 1.41 1.13 -15.34
N HIS A 132 0.21 1.67 -15.13
CA HIS A 132 -0.09 3.08 -15.30
C HIS A 132 0.44 3.97 -14.16
N ILE A 133 0.85 3.37 -13.04
CA ILE A 133 1.34 4.08 -11.86
C ILE A 133 2.81 3.77 -11.53
N GLU A 134 3.51 3.07 -12.43
CA GLU A 134 4.93 2.78 -12.27
C GLU A 134 5.75 4.07 -12.12
N GLY A 135 6.63 4.12 -11.10
CA GLY A 135 7.37 5.33 -10.75
C GLY A 135 8.59 5.65 -11.62
N LEU A 136 8.94 4.80 -12.59
CA LEU A 136 10.21 4.88 -13.34
C LEU A 136 10.38 6.23 -14.06
N ALA A 137 9.37 6.62 -14.83
CA ALA A 137 9.36 7.85 -15.61
C ALA A 137 9.41 9.10 -14.72
N LEU A 138 8.58 9.14 -13.68
CA LEU A 138 8.52 10.24 -12.72
C LEU A 138 9.82 10.38 -11.93
N SER A 139 10.42 9.27 -11.51
CA SER A 139 11.70 9.27 -10.80
C SER A 139 12.84 9.79 -11.67
N ALA A 140 12.94 9.30 -12.91
CA ALA A 140 13.98 9.74 -13.85
C ALA A 140 13.83 11.21 -14.26
N MET A 141 12.63 11.63 -14.65
CA MET A 141 12.40 12.98 -15.17
C MET A 141 12.35 14.03 -14.07
N GLY A 142 11.70 13.72 -12.95
CA GLY A 142 11.53 14.63 -11.83
C GLY A 142 12.72 14.69 -10.87
N ASP A 143 13.69 13.77 -10.99
CA ASP A 143 14.82 13.65 -10.05
C ASP A 143 14.34 13.50 -8.59
N VAL A 144 13.38 12.58 -8.41
CA VAL A 144 12.71 12.30 -7.13
C VAL A 144 12.66 10.80 -6.85
N VAL A 145 12.61 10.45 -5.55
CA VAL A 145 12.30 9.07 -5.15
C VAL A 145 10.79 8.89 -5.20
N VAL A 146 10.33 7.88 -5.94
CA VAL A 146 8.90 7.57 -6.07
C VAL A 146 8.61 6.27 -5.35
N ILE A 147 7.51 6.24 -4.60
CA ILE A 147 7.06 5.10 -3.83
C ILE A 147 5.61 4.80 -4.18
N THR A 148 5.30 3.53 -4.44
CA THR A 148 3.92 3.05 -4.54
C THR A 148 3.69 1.96 -3.51
N ILE A 149 2.48 1.89 -2.95
CA ILE A 149 2.15 0.93 -1.90
C ILE A 149 0.91 0.12 -2.26
N ASN A 150 0.90 -1.15 -1.84
CA ASN A 150 -0.35 -1.87 -1.63
C ASN A 150 -0.89 -1.56 -0.24
N TYR A 151 -2.19 -1.66 -0.05
CA TYR A 151 -2.86 -1.63 1.25
C TYR A 151 -4.11 -2.54 1.18
N ARG A 152 -4.58 -3.09 2.30
CA ARG A 152 -5.76 -3.97 2.26
C ARG A 152 -6.99 -3.24 1.77
N LEU A 153 -7.80 -3.95 1.00
CA LEU A 153 -9.00 -3.45 0.34
C LEU A 153 -10.25 -4.14 0.88
N ASN A 154 -11.42 -3.64 0.52
CA ASN A 154 -12.74 -4.21 0.80
C ASN A 154 -12.91 -4.64 2.27
N THR A 155 -13.60 -5.75 2.53
CA THR A 155 -13.77 -6.33 3.86
C THR A 155 -12.42 -6.62 4.53
N PHE A 156 -11.38 -7.01 3.80
CA PHE A 156 -10.05 -7.26 4.40
C PHE A 156 -9.42 -6.00 5.02
N GLY A 157 -9.65 -4.82 4.43
CA GLY A 157 -9.10 -3.55 4.89
C GLY A 157 -10.04 -2.71 5.75
N PHE A 158 -11.36 -2.91 5.65
CA PHE A 158 -12.33 -1.93 6.18
C PHE A 158 -13.46 -2.55 6.99
N LEU A 159 -13.37 -3.84 7.34
CA LEU A 159 -14.33 -4.46 8.24
C LEU A 159 -14.31 -3.77 9.63
N TYR A 160 -15.50 -3.42 10.12
CA TYR A 160 -15.70 -2.90 11.47
C TYR A 160 -16.63 -3.84 12.25
N THR A 161 -16.16 -4.29 13.41
CA THR A 161 -16.93 -5.22 14.28
C THR A 161 -17.24 -4.65 15.65
N GLY A 162 -16.85 -3.40 15.94
CA GLY A 162 -16.97 -2.86 17.30
C GLY A 162 -15.96 -3.43 18.30
N THR A 163 -14.97 -4.22 17.84
CA THR A 163 -13.97 -4.85 18.70
C THR A 163 -12.54 -4.52 18.25
N ASP A 164 -11.56 -4.72 19.13
CA ASP A 164 -10.14 -4.51 18.83
C ASP A 164 -9.58 -5.46 17.76
N GLU A 165 -10.26 -6.58 17.49
CA GLU A 165 -9.83 -7.54 16.47
C GLU A 165 -10.16 -7.10 15.04
N SER A 166 -11.11 -6.18 14.88
CA SER A 166 -11.41 -5.53 13.60
C SER A 166 -11.99 -4.15 13.89
N PRO A 167 -11.11 -3.18 14.21
CA PRO A 167 -11.50 -1.84 14.67
C PRO A 167 -11.92 -0.92 13.52
N GLY A 168 -11.96 -1.42 12.28
CA GLY A 168 -12.15 -0.62 11.08
C GLY A 168 -10.86 0.06 10.63
N ASN A 169 -10.88 0.58 9.40
CA ASN A 169 -9.80 1.39 8.82
C ASN A 169 -8.42 0.72 8.76
N MET A 170 -8.35 -0.62 8.77
CA MET A 170 -7.08 -1.34 8.67
C MET A 170 -6.32 -0.98 7.39
N GLY A 171 -6.98 -0.77 6.26
CA GLY A 171 -6.35 -0.29 5.03
C GLY A 171 -5.71 1.10 5.16
N LEU A 172 -6.28 2.01 5.96
CA LEU A 172 -5.66 3.31 6.27
C LEU A 172 -4.49 3.16 7.25
N LEU A 173 -4.57 2.19 8.16
CA LEU A 173 -3.47 1.86 9.07
C LEU A 173 -2.31 1.21 8.29
N ASP A 174 -2.59 0.41 7.27
CA ASP A 174 -1.59 -0.16 6.36
C ASP A 174 -0.80 0.96 5.67
N GLN A 175 -1.52 1.94 5.11
CA GLN A 175 -0.92 3.13 4.47
C GLN A 175 -0.06 3.93 5.46
N SER A 176 -0.54 4.08 6.70
CA SER A 176 0.19 4.81 7.75
C SER A 176 1.47 4.08 8.16
N LEU A 177 1.43 2.75 8.30
CA LEU A 177 2.59 1.94 8.60
C LEU A 177 3.60 1.91 7.45
N ALA A 178 3.13 1.89 6.20
CA ALA A 178 4.00 2.03 5.04
C ALA A 178 4.70 3.39 5.03
N LEU A 179 3.99 4.47 5.39
CA LEU A 179 4.57 5.82 5.49
C LEU A 179 5.61 5.91 6.62
N GLU A 180 5.37 5.26 7.76
CA GLU A 180 6.34 5.13 8.86
C GLU A 180 7.60 4.38 8.40
N TRP A 181 7.42 3.23 7.72
CA TRP A 181 8.54 2.46 7.16
C TRP A 181 9.38 3.31 6.19
N VAL A 182 8.73 4.10 5.35
CA VAL A 182 9.39 5.03 4.42
C VAL A 182 10.15 6.10 5.19
N ASN A 183 9.53 6.76 6.16
CA ASN A 183 10.19 7.79 6.98
C ASN A 183 11.48 7.25 7.62
N ASP A 184 11.45 5.99 8.08
CA ASP A 184 12.55 5.32 8.74
C ASP A 184 13.70 4.89 7.83
N ASN A 185 13.42 4.61 6.55
CA ASN A 185 14.36 3.92 5.66
C ASN A 185 14.72 4.68 4.38
N ILE A 186 13.96 5.71 3.99
CA ILE A 186 14.10 6.29 2.65
C ILE A 186 15.45 6.96 2.39
N ARG A 187 16.16 7.38 3.45
CA ARG A 187 17.55 7.86 3.37
C ARG A 187 18.50 6.87 2.70
N TYR A 188 18.32 5.57 2.93
CA TYR A 188 19.19 4.54 2.35
C TYR A 188 18.95 4.34 0.85
N PHE A 189 17.82 4.83 0.35
CA PHE A 189 17.48 4.88 -1.06
C PHE A 189 17.76 6.26 -1.68
N GLY A 190 18.42 7.19 -0.95
CA GLY A 190 18.71 8.53 -1.43
C GLY A 190 17.54 9.53 -1.34
N GLY A 191 16.49 9.22 -0.57
CA GLY A 191 15.38 10.13 -0.32
C GLY A 191 15.47 10.86 1.02
N ASP A 192 14.91 12.05 1.09
CA ASP A 192 14.87 12.89 2.28
C ASP A 192 13.55 12.68 3.05
N SER A 193 13.63 12.14 4.27
CA SER A 193 12.47 11.89 5.13
C SER A 193 11.71 13.17 5.52
N HIS A 194 12.35 14.35 5.45
CA HIS A 194 11.72 15.63 5.75
C HIS A 194 10.99 16.25 4.55
N ARG A 195 11.13 15.66 3.36
CA ARG A 195 10.52 16.13 2.10
C ARG A 195 9.64 15.06 1.45
N ILE A 196 8.90 14.33 2.27
CA ILE A 196 7.88 13.39 1.80
C ILE A 196 6.61 14.17 1.39
N THR A 197 6.15 13.92 0.17
CA THR A 197 4.87 14.39 -0.38
C THR A 197 3.96 13.20 -0.58
N VAL A 198 2.84 13.15 0.15
CA VAL A 198 1.82 12.10 -0.01
C VAL A 198 0.84 12.53 -1.10
N PHE A 199 0.52 11.65 -2.03
CA PHE A 199 -0.42 11.97 -3.10
C PHE A 199 -1.19 10.76 -3.59
N GLY A 200 -2.34 11.01 -4.20
CA GLY A 200 -3.17 9.97 -4.79
C GLY A 200 -4.31 10.55 -5.61
N GLU A 201 -4.91 9.69 -6.42
CA GLU A 201 -6.07 9.99 -7.27
C GLU A 201 -7.32 9.30 -6.75
N SER A 202 -8.49 9.95 -6.89
CA SER A 202 -9.79 9.39 -6.45
C SER A 202 -9.75 8.93 -4.98
N SER A 203 -9.89 7.64 -4.69
CA SER A 203 -9.76 7.11 -3.32
C SER A 203 -8.37 7.26 -2.71
N GLY A 204 -7.33 7.35 -3.52
CA GLY A 204 -6.00 7.74 -3.08
C GLY A 204 -5.97 9.20 -2.60
N ALA A 205 -6.72 10.10 -3.23
CA ALA A 205 -6.90 11.48 -2.76
C ALA A 205 -7.74 11.53 -1.47
N TRP A 206 -8.74 10.65 -1.34
CA TRP A 206 -9.50 10.48 -0.09
C TRP A 206 -8.57 10.05 1.05
N ALA A 207 -7.78 8.99 0.86
CA ALA A 207 -6.78 8.54 1.83
C ALA A 207 -5.77 9.64 2.18
N THR A 208 -5.22 10.33 1.17
CA THR A 208 -4.30 11.45 1.35
C THR A 208 -4.91 12.51 2.26
N SER A 209 -6.16 12.90 2.01
CA SER A 209 -6.86 13.88 2.85
C SER A 209 -7.15 13.40 4.27
N LEU A 210 -7.42 12.11 4.46
CA LEU A 210 -7.57 11.49 5.78
C LEU A 210 -6.23 11.48 6.54
N HIS A 211 -5.11 11.27 5.86
CA HIS A 211 -3.77 11.33 6.47
C HIS A 211 -3.37 12.75 6.89
N ILE A 212 -3.83 13.79 6.20
CA ILE A 212 -3.60 15.19 6.60
C ILE A 212 -4.22 15.48 7.97
N ILE A 213 -5.42 14.95 8.24
CA ILE A 213 -6.14 15.22 9.49
C ILE A 213 -5.83 14.22 10.61
N SER A 214 -5.27 13.06 10.27
CA SER A 214 -5.03 11.99 11.24
C SER A 214 -3.85 12.31 12.16
N PRO A 215 -4.03 12.29 13.51
CA PRO A 215 -2.95 12.60 14.44
C PRO A 215 -1.81 11.58 14.42
N ILE A 216 -2.07 10.33 13.99
CA ILE A 216 -1.05 9.27 13.97
C ILE A 216 0.04 9.52 12.90
N ASN A 217 -0.28 10.31 11.87
CA ASN A 217 0.65 10.61 10.78
C ASN A 217 1.30 12.00 10.93
N ARG A 218 1.13 12.62 12.09
CA ARG A 218 1.75 13.92 12.38
C ARG A 218 3.27 13.79 12.23
N ASN A 219 3.86 14.71 11.46
CA ASN A 219 5.29 14.78 11.17
C ASN A 219 5.86 13.66 10.29
N LEU A 220 5.04 12.76 9.73
CA LEU A 220 5.55 11.73 8.80
C LEU A 220 5.74 12.24 7.37
N PHE A 221 5.08 13.34 6.99
CA PHE A 221 5.18 13.93 5.66
C PHE A 221 4.99 15.46 5.70
N LYS A 222 5.40 16.13 4.62
CA LYS A 222 5.46 17.58 4.54
C LYS A 222 4.39 18.20 3.64
N ASN A 223 4.12 17.57 2.49
CA ASN A 223 3.18 18.09 1.49
C ASN A 223 2.14 17.04 1.11
N ALA A 224 1.01 17.50 0.57
CA ALA A 224 -0.03 16.63 0.05
C ALA A 224 -0.52 17.10 -1.32
N ILE A 225 -0.83 16.17 -2.23
CA ILE A 225 -1.50 16.45 -3.51
C ILE A 225 -2.74 15.57 -3.62
N LEU A 226 -3.90 16.20 -3.79
CA LEU A 226 -5.20 15.52 -3.85
C LEU A 226 -5.73 15.62 -5.29
N MET A 227 -5.73 14.51 -6.02
CA MET A 227 -6.18 14.48 -7.41
C MET A 227 -7.61 13.91 -7.47
N SER A 228 -8.60 14.74 -7.86
CA SER A 228 -9.98 14.30 -8.06
C SER A 228 -10.66 13.65 -6.83
N GLY A 229 -10.36 14.12 -5.61
CA GLY A 229 -11.05 13.63 -4.39
C GLY A 229 -10.66 14.35 -3.11
N ALA A 230 -11.52 14.25 -2.08
CA ALA A 230 -11.26 14.70 -0.71
C ALA A 230 -12.12 13.92 0.30
N ALA A 231 -11.74 13.91 1.59
CA ALA A 231 -12.40 13.18 2.68
C ALA A 231 -13.84 13.62 2.95
N LEU A 232 -14.25 14.78 2.43
CA LEU A 232 -15.61 15.32 2.58
C LEU A 232 -16.59 14.72 1.57
N ASN A 233 -16.18 13.75 0.75
CA ASN A 233 -17.11 13.05 -0.14
C ASN A 233 -18.15 12.26 0.67
N TYR A 234 -19.43 12.52 0.36
CA TYR A 234 -20.56 11.92 1.05
C TYR A 234 -20.52 10.38 0.95
N GLY A 235 -20.69 9.69 2.08
CA GLY A 235 -20.68 8.22 2.15
C GLY A 235 -19.31 7.56 2.30
N LEU A 236 -18.21 8.33 2.30
CA LEU A 236 -16.86 7.80 2.55
C LEU A 236 -16.65 7.42 4.03
N VAL A 237 -17.06 8.31 4.94
CA VAL A 237 -16.95 8.11 6.39
C VAL A 237 -18.27 7.55 6.87
N VAL A 238 -18.24 6.31 7.36
CA VAL A 238 -19.41 5.59 7.86
C VAL A 238 -19.39 5.60 9.38
N GLU A 239 -20.52 5.94 10.00
CA GLU A 239 -20.64 5.89 11.46
C GLU A 239 -20.47 4.44 11.98
N PRO A 240 -19.81 4.24 13.13
CA PRO A 240 -19.59 2.92 13.71
C PRO A 240 -20.83 2.02 13.79
N ASN A 241 -21.97 2.59 14.19
CA ASN A 241 -23.25 1.86 14.29
C ASN A 241 -23.78 1.37 12.93
N ILE A 242 -23.52 2.13 11.86
CA ILE A 242 -23.90 1.74 10.50
C ILE A 242 -22.94 0.67 9.97
N ALA A 243 -21.63 0.85 10.19
CA ALA A 243 -20.61 -0.12 9.79
C ALA A 243 -20.84 -1.49 10.46
N LEU A 244 -21.20 -1.51 11.75
CA LEU A 244 -21.56 -2.73 12.46
C LEU A 244 -22.80 -3.41 11.86
N LYS A 245 -23.83 -2.64 11.47
CA LYS A 245 -25.01 -3.19 10.78
C LYS A 245 -24.64 -3.82 9.43
N TYR A 246 -23.72 -3.22 8.68
CA TYR A 246 -23.21 -3.82 7.44
C TYR A 246 -22.50 -5.14 7.69
N TRP A 247 -21.68 -5.21 8.74
CA TRP A 247 -21.04 -6.45 9.15
C TRP A 247 -22.04 -7.55 9.51
N LEU A 248 -23.05 -7.25 10.34
CA LEU A 248 -24.07 -8.22 10.72
C LEU A 248 -24.86 -8.74 9.50
N LYS A 249 -25.18 -7.85 8.56
CA LYS A 249 -25.81 -8.23 7.29
C LYS A 249 -24.91 -9.13 6.45
N GLN A 250 -23.63 -8.78 6.31
CA GLN A 250 -22.66 -9.59 5.57
C GLN A 250 -22.50 -10.98 6.20
N SER A 251 -22.39 -11.04 7.52
CA SER A 251 -22.28 -12.29 8.30
C SER A 251 -23.45 -13.24 8.07
N LYS A 252 -24.67 -12.70 7.99
CA LYS A 252 -25.86 -13.48 7.64
C LYS A 252 -25.76 -14.04 6.22
N LEU A 253 -25.34 -13.22 5.24
CA LEU A 253 -25.24 -13.63 3.84
C LEU A 253 -24.23 -14.77 3.63
N ILE A 254 -23.16 -14.81 4.42
CA ILE A 254 -22.13 -15.85 4.35
C ILE A 254 -22.43 -17.05 5.27
N GLY A 255 -23.63 -17.14 5.87
CA GLY A 255 -24.05 -18.30 6.67
C GLY A 255 -23.41 -18.40 8.06
N CYS A 256 -22.97 -17.27 8.63
CA CYS A 256 -22.44 -17.26 10.00
C CYS A 256 -23.53 -17.40 11.06
N CYS A 257 -24.76 -16.95 10.76
CA CYS A 257 -25.92 -16.99 11.65
C CYS A 257 -27.24 -16.97 10.85
N ASP A 258 -28.27 -17.65 11.37
CA ASP A 258 -29.57 -17.83 10.69
C ASP A 258 -30.52 -16.63 10.86
N GLU A 259 -30.43 -15.89 11.98
CA GLU A 259 -31.24 -14.69 12.27
C GLU A 259 -30.39 -13.51 12.76
N LEU A 260 -30.76 -12.27 12.40
CA LEU A 260 -30.03 -11.04 12.77
C LEU A 260 -29.89 -10.85 14.30
N ASN A 261 -30.89 -11.31 15.05
CA ASN A 261 -30.91 -11.24 16.52
C ASN A 261 -30.19 -12.42 17.19
N ALA A 262 -29.89 -13.48 16.42
CA ALA A 262 -29.16 -14.67 16.88
C ALA A 262 -27.66 -14.61 16.54
N CYS A 263 -27.22 -13.60 15.80
CA CYS A 263 -25.81 -13.32 15.58
C CYS A 263 -25.20 -12.76 16.87
N ASP A 264 -24.84 -13.63 17.82
CA ASP A 264 -23.95 -13.24 18.92
C ASP A 264 -22.64 -12.74 18.30
N GLU A 265 -22.21 -11.52 18.65
CA GLU A 265 -21.00 -10.87 18.14
C GLU A 265 -19.77 -11.77 18.30
N LYS A 266 -19.71 -12.60 19.35
CA LYS A 266 -18.61 -13.55 19.58
C LYS A 266 -18.70 -14.81 18.71
N PHE A 267 -19.90 -15.33 18.46
CA PHE A 267 -20.11 -16.57 17.69
C PHE A 267 -19.92 -16.34 16.19
N THR A 268 -20.40 -15.20 15.70
CA THR A 268 -20.32 -14.78 14.29
C THR A 268 -18.87 -14.58 13.86
N LYS A 269 -18.03 -14.08 14.77
CA LYS A 269 -16.60 -13.75 14.59
C LYS A 269 -15.71 -14.94 14.21
N HIS A 270 -15.73 -16.05 14.97
CA HIS A 270 -14.89 -17.22 14.67
C HIS A 270 -15.31 -17.97 13.41
N LYS A 271 -16.62 -18.01 13.14
CA LYS A 271 -17.15 -18.66 11.94
C LYS A 271 -16.89 -17.81 10.69
N ALA A 272 -17.07 -16.49 10.75
CA ALA A 272 -16.82 -15.58 9.63
C ALA A 272 -15.34 -15.46 9.26
N LEU A 273 -14.45 -15.41 10.25
CA LEU A 273 -13.00 -15.49 10.04
C LEU A 273 -12.59 -16.77 9.30
N ARG A 274 -13.37 -17.86 9.41
CA ARG A 274 -13.16 -19.13 8.72
C ARG A 274 -13.98 -19.30 7.43
N LEU A 275 -15.09 -18.59 7.28
CA LEU A 275 -16.01 -18.69 6.13
C LEU A 275 -15.66 -17.71 5.00
N ILE A 276 -14.99 -16.60 5.31
CA ILE A 276 -14.28 -15.79 4.30
C ILE A 276 -12.97 -16.53 3.99
N THR A 277 -13.09 -17.68 3.35
CA THR A 277 -12.00 -18.41 2.69
C THR A 277 -12.10 -18.08 1.21
N VAL A 278 -11.05 -17.45 0.69
CA VAL A 278 -10.87 -17.21 -0.75
C VAL A 278 -10.20 -18.42 -1.37
#